data_AF-A0A523AQ41-F1
#
_entry.id   AF-A0A523AQ41-F1
#
_cell.length_a   1.000
_cell.length_b   1.000
_cell.length_c   1.000
_cell.angle_alpha   90.00
_cell.angle_beta   90.00
_cell.angle_gamma   90.00
#
_symmetry.space_group_name_H-M   'P 1'
#
loop_
_entity.id
_entity.type
_entity.pdbx_description
1 polymer ?
#
loop_
_entity_poly.entity_id
_entity_poly.type
_entity_poly.pdbx_seq_one_letter_code
_entity_poly.pdbx_strand_id
1 'polypeptide(L)'
;MEPKDYLEMVRGFYKMGFSVARTTLDMMKVAMDSYVNLYELYMRPLLPAEVYESMKKTLEAYLESQGRVFENFKKLLDSFERQQDEVFSKFLEMTKTQKTQ
;
A
#
# COMPACT_ATOMS: atom_id res chain seq x y z
N MET A 1 16.46 -0.98 29.72
CA MET A 1 16.31 -0.27 28.44
C MET A 1 15.86 1.14 28.76
N GLU A 2 16.53 2.20 28.29
CA GLU A 2 16.04 3.55 28.56
C GLU A 2 14.70 3.79 27.84
N PRO A 3 13.81 4.67 28.35
CA PRO A 3 12.55 4.99 27.69
C PRO A 3 12.74 5.46 26.23
N LYS A 4 13.82 6.17 25.96
CA LYS A 4 14.21 6.59 24.61
C LYS A 4 14.52 5.40 23.70
N ASP A 5 15.32 4.45 24.17
CA ASP A 5 15.69 3.25 23.41
C ASP A 5 14.45 2.40 23.09
N TYR A 6 13.52 2.30 24.04
CA TYR A 6 12.24 1.62 23.82
C TYR A 6 11.40 2.32 22.74
N LEU A 7 11.29 3.65 22.79
CA LEU A 7 10.55 4.43 21.77
C LEU A 7 11.17 4.30 20.38
N GLU A 8 12.51 4.33 20.27
CA GLU A 8 13.21 4.12 19.00
C GLU A 8 13.04 2.68 18.48
N MET A 9 13.03 1.68 19.37
CA MET A 9 12.74 0.30 19.02
C MET A 9 11.32 0.16 18.44
N VAL A 10 10.31 0.68 19.13
CA VAL A 10 8.91 0.66 18.65
C VAL A 10 8.78 1.44 17.35
N ARG A 11 9.54 2.54 17.20
CA ARG A 11 9.63 3.29 15.96
C ARG A 11 10.11 2.43 14.79
N GLY A 12 11.17 1.67 14.99
CA GLY A 12 11.68 0.72 14.00
C GLY A 12 10.62 -0.32 13.60
N PHE A 13 9.88 -0.86 14.57
CA PHE A 13 8.85 -1.86 14.30
C PHE A 13 7.69 -1.33 13.45
N TYR A 14 7.13 -0.16 13.78
CA TYR A 14 6.01 0.35 12.96
C TYR A 14 6.47 0.74 11.55
N LYS A 15 7.69 1.29 11.41
CA LYS A 15 8.28 1.61 10.09
C LYS A 15 8.41 0.38 9.21
N MET A 16 8.86 -0.73 9.79
CA MET A 16 8.87 -2.02 9.11
C MET A 16 7.46 -2.47 8.72
N GLY A 17 6.49 -2.31 9.61
CA GLY A 17 5.07 -2.59 9.33
C GLY A 17 4.53 -1.83 8.12
N PHE A 18 4.78 -0.52 8.01
CA PHE A 18 4.38 0.27 6.83
C PHE A 18 5.09 -0.18 5.55
N SER A 19 6.38 -0.55 5.63
CA SER A 19 7.12 -1.07 4.48
C SER A 19 6.54 -2.39 3.97
N VAL A 20 6.18 -3.31 4.89
CA VAL A 20 5.51 -4.57 4.55
C VAL A 20 4.13 -4.31 3.95
N ALA A 21 3.36 -3.37 4.51
CA ALA A 21 2.05 -3.01 3.98
C ALA A 21 2.14 -2.45 2.55
N ARG A 22 3.08 -1.55 2.28
CA ARG A 22 3.35 -1.00 0.93
C ARG A 22 3.70 -2.11 -0.05
N THR A 23 4.62 -3.00 0.32
CA THR A 23 5.02 -4.15 -0.51
C THR A 23 3.84 -5.09 -0.77
N THR A 24 2.99 -5.32 0.22
CA THR A 24 1.81 -6.18 0.09
C THR A 24 0.81 -5.59 -0.91
N LEU A 25 0.56 -4.28 -0.86
CA LEU A 25 -0.29 -3.60 -1.84
C LEU A 25 0.28 -3.72 -3.26
N ASP A 26 1.59 -3.59 -3.42
CA ASP A 26 2.25 -3.77 -4.72
C ASP A 26 2.08 -5.18 -5.27
N MET A 27 2.29 -6.19 -4.43
CA MET A 27 2.09 -7.58 -4.82
C MET A 27 0.62 -7.88 -5.17
N MET A 28 -0.32 -7.33 -4.41
CA MET A 28 -1.75 -7.48 -4.69
C MET A 28 -2.13 -6.87 -6.04
N LYS A 29 -1.61 -5.68 -6.37
CA LYS A 29 -1.83 -5.06 -7.67
C LYS A 29 -1.31 -5.94 -8.80
N VAL A 30 -0.07 -6.40 -8.70
CA VAL A 30 0.54 -7.28 -9.72
C VAL A 30 -0.23 -8.60 -9.87
N ALA A 31 -0.68 -9.19 -8.76
CA ALA A 31 -1.47 -10.43 -8.80
C ALA A 31 -2.82 -10.22 -9.50
N MET A 32 -3.51 -9.11 -9.24
CA MET A 32 -4.75 -8.76 -9.90
C MET A 32 -4.54 -8.51 -11.40
N ASP A 33 -3.54 -7.72 -11.77
CA ASP A 33 -3.21 -7.44 -13.17
C ASP A 33 -2.90 -8.75 -13.93
N SER A 34 -2.13 -9.65 -13.30
CA SER A 34 -1.78 -10.95 -13.86
C SER A 34 -3.00 -11.86 -14.04
N TYR A 35 -3.91 -11.88 -13.05
CA TYR A 35 -5.15 -12.65 -13.12
C TYR A 35 -6.03 -12.19 -14.28
N VAL A 36 -6.24 -10.88 -14.44
CA VAL A 36 -7.06 -10.34 -15.53
C VAL A 36 -6.42 -10.63 -16.90
N ASN A 37 -5.10 -10.46 -17.04
CA ASN A 37 -4.40 -10.77 -18.28
C ASN A 37 -4.50 -12.25 -18.67
N LEU A 38 -4.47 -13.15 -17.69
CA LEU A 38 -4.67 -14.58 -17.93
C LEU A 38 -6.09 -14.86 -18.45
N TYR A 39 -7.10 -14.21 -17.88
CA TYR A 39 -8.48 -14.30 -18.38
C TYR A 39 -8.60 -13.80 -19.81
N GLU A 40 -7.92 -12.70 -20.17
CA GLU A 40 -7.91 -12.21 -21.55
C GLU A 40 -7.36 -13.26 -22.53
N LEU A 41 -6.28 -13.95 -22.15
CA LEU A 41 -5.65 -14.99 -22.97
C LEU A 41 -6.57 -16.20 -23.20
N TYR A 42 -7.33 -16.62 -22.17
CA TYR A 42 -8.29 -17.73 -22.30
C TYR A 42 -9.56 -17.36 -23.06
N MET A 43 -10.05 -16.12 -22.92
CA MET A 43 -11.31 -15.70 -23.52
C MET A 43 -11.19 -15.39 -25.01
N ARG A 44 -10.03 -14.90 -25.46
CA ARG A 44 -9.78 -14.54 -26.86
C ARG A 44 -10.13 -15.63 -27.88
N PRO A 45 -9.75 -16.91 -27.73
CA PRO A 45 -10.09 -17.95 -28.70
C PRO A 45 -11.56 -18.41 -28.64
N LEU A 46 -12.29 -18.08 -27.55
CA LEU A 46 -13.65 -18.57 -27.31
C LEU A 46 -14.73 -17.58 -27.73
N LEU A 47 -14.36 -16.31 -27.97
CA LEU A 47 -15.31 -15.24 -28.24
C LEU A 47 -15.21 -14.73 -29.68
N PRO A 48 -16.35 -14.36 -30.31
CA PRO A 48 -16.34 -13.56 -31.53
C PRO A 48 -15.56 -12.26 -31.32
N ALA A 49 -14.83 -11.81 -32.35
CA ALA A 49 -13.91 -10.67 -32.26
C ALA A 49 -14.58 -9.39 -31.71
N GLU A 50 -15.80 -9.08 -32.14
CA GLU A 50 -16.56 -7.91 -31.69
C GLU A 50 -16.89 -7.96 -30.19
N VAL A 51 -17.26 -9.15 -29.69
CA VAL A 51 -17.57 -9.38 -28.27
C VAL A 51 -16.29 -9.29 -27.43
N TYR A 52 -15.19 -9.88 -27.93
CA TYR A 52 -13.90 -9.80 -27.28
C TYR A 52 -13.40 -8.36 -27.16
N GLU A 53 -13.47 -7.56 -28.23
CA GLU A 53 -13.05 -6.15 -28.18
C GLU A 53 -13.90 -5.31 -27.22
N SER A 54 -15.21 -5.56 -27.15
CA SER A 54 -16.05 -4.89 -26.15
C SER A 54 -15.68 -5.29 -24.73
N MET A 55 -15.46 -6.58 -24.47
CA MET A 55 -15.06 -7.06 -23.14
C MET A 55 -13.69 -6.53 -22.74
N LYS A 56 -12.74 -6.50 -23.67
CA LYS A 56 -11.39 -5.99 -23.44
C LYS A 56 -11.41 -4.54 -22.96
N LYS A 57 -12.18 -3.66 -23.61
CA LYS A 57 -12.34 -2.27 -23.17
C LYS A 57 -12.90 -2.16 -21.75
N THR A 58 -13.87 -3.00 -21.39
CA THR A 58 -14.41 -3.03 -20.02
C THR A 58 -13.36 -3.48 -19.01
N LEU A 59 -12.56 -4.49 -19.35
CA LEU A 59 -11.46 -4.97 -18.49
C LEU A 59 -10.38 -3.91 -18.32
N GLU A 60 -9.99 -3.22 -19.39
CA GLU A 60 -9.02 -2.11 -19.34
C GLU A 60 -9.52 -0.98 -18.42
N ALA A 61 -10.77 -0.56 -18.57
CA ALA A 61 -11.38 0.44 -17.69
C ALA A 61 -11.44 -0.01 -16.21
N TYR A 62 -11.71 -1.30 -15.98
CA TYR A 62 -11.68 -1.89 -14.65
C TYR A 62 -10.26 -1.87 -14.05
N LEU A 63 -9.25 -2.29 -14.81
CA LEU A 63 -7.85 -2.29 -14.38
C LEU A 63 -7.37 -0.86 -14.06
N GLU A 64 -7.74 0.12 -14.88
CA GLU A 64 -7.41 1.52 -14.62
C GLU A 64 -8.04 2.00 -13.30
N SER A 65 -9.32 1.68 -13.07
CA SER A 65 -10.03 1.99 -11.83
C SER A 65 -9.34 1.35 -10.60
N GLN A 66 -8.98 0.08 -10.68
CA GLN A 66 -8.22 -0.61 -9.62
C GLN A 66 -6.86 0.05 -9.40
N GLY A 67 -6.16 0.43 -10.47
CA GLY A 67 -4.90 1.16 -10.39
C GLY A 67 -4.99 2.42 -9.52
N ARG A 68 -6.06 3.22 -9.71
CA ARG A 68 -6.33 4.43 -8.89
C ARG A 68 -6.63 4.08 -7.44
N VAL A 69 -7.36 3.00 -7.19
CA VAL A 69 -7.64 2.51 -5.83
C VAL A 69 -6.35 2.17 -5.09
N PHE A 70 -5.45 1.41 -5.71
CA PHE A 70 -4.15 1.08 -5.13
C PHE A 70 -3.29 2.32 -4.85
N GLU A 71 -3.26 3.29 -5.76
CA GLU A 71 -2.55 4.56 -5.53
C GLU A 71 -3.11 5.34 -4.34
N ASN A 72 -4.44 5.37 -4.18
CA ASN A 72 -5.07 6.04 -3.05
C ASN A 72 -4.72 5.34 -1.72
N PHE A 73 -4.70 4.00 -1.69
CA PHE A 73 -4.26 3.27 -0.50
C PHE A 73 -2.79 3.53 -0.16
N LYS A 74 -1.90 3.63 -1.16
CA LYS A 74 -0.50 4.03 -0.92
C LYS A 74 -0.38 5.41 -0.29
N LYS A 75 -1.09 6.40 -0.86
CA LYS A 75 -1.12 7.77 -0.29
C LYS A 75 -1.65 7.78 1.14
N LEU A 76 -2.66 6.95 1.42
CA LEU A 76 -3.22 6.80 2.75
C LEU A 76 -2.18 6.21 3.73
N LEU A 77 -1.47 5.15 3.33
CA LEU A 77 -0.38 4.58 4.14
C LEU A 77 0.72 5.59 4.43
N ASP A 78 1.15 6.36 3.42
CA ASP A 78 2.17 7.39 3.60
C ASP A 78 1.70 8.49 4.58
N SER A 79 0.43 8.86 4.51
CA SER A 79 -0.18 9.82 5.44
C SER A 79 -0.21 9.27 6.87
N PHE A 80 -0.62 8.01 7.06
CA PHE A 80 -0.63 7.37 8.37
C PHE A 80 0.78 7.24 8.96
N GLU A 81 1.76 6.86 8.14
CA GLU A 81 3.15 6.75 8.58
C GLU A 81 3.69 8.10 9.08
N ARG A 82 3.40 9.18 8.35
CA ARG A 82 3.77 10.55 8.77
C ARG A 82 3.12 10.96 10.09
N GLN A 83 1.83 10.69 10.25
CA GLN A 83 1.13 10.98 11.50
C GLN A 83 1.74 10.19 12.68
N GLN A 84 2.12 8.93 12.44
CA GLN A 84 2.77 8.12 13.47
C GLN A 84 4.18 8.63 13.80
N ASP A 85 4.96 9.10 12.81
CA ASP A 85 6.23 9.79 13.04
C ASP A 85 6.07 11.04 13.90
N GLU A 86 5.06 11.87 13.64
CA GLU A 86 4.79 13.09 14.42
C GLU A 86 4.46 12.76 15.88
N VAL A 87 3.64 11.74 16.11
CA VAL A 87 3.30 11.26 17.46
C VAL A 87 4.56 10.77 18.19
N PHE A 88 5.39 9.96 17.55
CA PHE A 88 6.63 9.47 18.17
C PHE A 88 7.65 10.57 18.43
N SER A 89 7.74 11.56 17.54
CA SER A 89 8.62 12.72 17.72
C SER A 89 8.23 13.51 18.97
N LYS A 90 6.92 13.75 19.18
CA LYS A 90 6.40 14.39 20.40
C LYS A 90 6.74 13.58 21.67
N PHE A 91 6.58 12.26 21.65
CA PHE A 91 6.95 11.42 22.79
C PHE A 91 8.46 11.45 23.10
N LEU A 92 9.30 11.47 22.07
CA LEU A 92 10.76 11.60 22.22
C LEU A 92 11.18 12.98 22.76
N GLU A 93 10.44 14.04 22.44
CA GLU A 93 10.67 15.37 23.04
C GLU A 93 10.29 15.39 24.53
N MET A 94 9.12 14.85 24.89
CA MET A 94 8.66 14.81 26.28
C MET A 94 9.64 14.04 27.20
N THR A 95 10.23 12.96 26.71
CA THR A 95 11.23 12.18 27.45
C THR A 95 12.56 12.93 27.65
N LYS A 96 12.91 13.89 26.78
CA LYS A 96 14.05 14.78 27.00
C LYS A 96 13.75 15.83 28.07
N THR A 97 12.54 16.39 28.07
CA THR A 97 12.14 17.43 29.03
C THR A 97 12.06 16.89 30.46
N GLN A 98 11.68 15.62 30.65
CA GLN A 98 11.66 14.97 31.96
C GLN A 98 13.04 14.67 32.56
N LYS A 99 14.12 14.61 31.77
CA LYS A 99 15.49 14.44 32.30
C LYS A 99 16.11 15.75 32.82
N THR A 100 15.45 16.90 32.62
CA THR A 100 15.96 18.24 32.96
C THR A 100 15.27 18.85 34.19
N GLN A 101 14.42 18.08 34.88
CA GLN A 101 13.89 18.38 36.23
C GLN A 101 14.43 17.35 37.22
#